data_AF-A0A917T897-F1
#
_entry.id   AF-A0A917T897-F1
#
_cell.length_a   1.000
_cell.length_b   1.000
_cell.length_c   1.000
_cell.angle_alpha   90.00
_cell.angle_beta   90.00
_cell.angle_gamma   90.00
#
_symmetry.space_group_name_H-M   'P 1'
#
loop_
_entity.id
_entity.type
_entity.pdbx_description
1 polymer ?
#
loop_
_entity_poly.entity_id
_entity_poly.type
_entity_poly.pdbx_seq_one_letter_code
_entity_poly.pdbx_strand_id
1 'polypeptide(L)'
;MKRPDPSRVPVEAKSDAHRLLLRDDWAGTEMRFTAPREFIYADHVDEMPRALDRMERVRTAGQWCAGYVSYETGCGLDPRNTVPARWRDVRVTSTAGPSNS
;
A
#
# COMPACT_ATOMS: atom_id res chain seq x y z
N MET A 1 31.77 8.92 -4.69
CA MET A 1 30.73 8.69 -3.65
C MET A 1 30.25 7.25 -3.79
N LYS A 2 30.69 6.33 -2.90
CA LYS A 2 30.31 4.90 -2.98
C LYS A 2 28.89 4.71 -2.44
N ARG A 3 28.06 3.94 -3.16
CA ARG A 3 26.75 3.49 -2.66
C ARG A 3 26.93 2.69 -1.36
N PRO A 4 26.04 2.84 -0.36
CA PRO A 4 26.09 1.98 0.83
C PRO A 4 25.88 0.51 0.44
N ASP A 5 26.62 -0.37 1.12
CA ASP A 5 26.56 -1.82 0.99
C ASP A 5 25.26 -2.36 1.62
N PRO A 6 24.35 -3.00 0.84
CA PRO A 6 23.07 -3.49 1.33
C PRO A 6 23.19 -4.66 2.31
N SER A 7 24.38 -5.28 2.46
CA SER A 7 24.60 -6.41 3.36
C SER A 7 24.92 -6.02 4.81
N ARG A 8 25.08 -4.71 5.10
CA ARG A 8 25.55 -4.22 6.42
C ARG A 8 24.45 -3.70 7.34
N VAL A 9 23.18 -3.92 7.03
CA VAL A 9 22.12 -3.83 8.03
C VAL A 9 22.01 -5.19 8.73
N PRO A 10 22.25 -5.30 10.04
CA PRO A 10 21.96 -6.52 10.76
C PRO A 10 20.47 -6.80 10.61
N VAL A 11 20.14 -7.89 9.92
CA VAL A 11 18.80 -8.49 9.89
C VAL A 11 18.56 -9.20 11.22
N GLU A 12 18.66 -8.45 12.31
CA GLU A 12 18.18 -8.90 13.60
C GLU A 12 16.66 -8.87 13.54
N ALA A 13 16.05 -10.04 13.68
CA ALA A 13 14.63 -10.27 13.54
C ALA A 13 13.80 -9.28 14.38
N LYS A 14 13.23 -8.26 13.73
CA LYS A 14 12.17 -7.43 14.31
C LYS A 14 10.85 -7.99 13.82
N SER A 15 10.32 -8.96 14.58
CA SER A 15 9.03 -9.57 14.34
C SER A 15 7.91 -8.54 14.19
N ASP A 16 7.08 -8.77 13.16
CA ASP A 16 5.62 -8.65 13.17
C ASP A 16 4.96 -7.35 13.66
N ALA A 17 5.12 -6.26 12.92
CA ALA A 17 3.99 -5.36 12.69
C ALA A 17 4.23 -4.48 11.47
N HIS A 18 3.63 -4.80 10.33
CA HIS A 18 3.39 -3.77 9.32
C HIS A 18 2.49 -2.72 9.95
N ARG A 19 2.98 -1.47 10.04
CA ARG A 19 2.26 -0.35 10.62
C ARG A 19 2.15 0.78 9.62
N LEU A 20 0.96 1.34 9.50
CA LEU A 20 0.71 2.54 8.71
C LEU A 20 0.11 3.61 9.62
N LEU A 21 0.61 4.83 9.51
CA LEU A 21 0.09 6.00 10.22
C LEU A 21 -0.49 6.95 9.20
N LEU A 22 -1.79 7.22 9.29
CA LEU A 22 -2.46 8.28 8.55
C LEU A 22 -2.63 9.46 9.49
N ARG A 23 -1.97 10.57 9.18
CA ARG A 23 -2.13 11.83 9.91
C ARG A 23 -2.99 12.78 9.09
N ASP A 24 -4.01 13.34 9.72
CA ASP A 24 -4.72 14.50 9.23
C ASP A 24 -4.33 15.67 10.13
N ASP A 25 -3.27 16.39 9.72
CA ASP A 25 -2.72 17.51 10.48
C ASP A 25 -3.69 18.70 10.54
N TRP A 26 -4.62 18.81 9.59
CA TRP A 26 -5.63 19.86 9.58
C TRP A 26 -6.72 19.60 10.63
N ALA A 27 -7.16 18.35 10.74
CA ALA A 27 -8.11 17.93 11.77
C ALA A 27 -7.44 17.64 13.13
N GLY A 28 -6.11 17.57 13.19
CA GLY A 28 -5.36 17.19 14.38
C GLY A 28 -5.58 15.73 14.79
N THR A 29 -5.85 14.84 13.82
CA THR A 29 -6.17 13.43 14.10
C THR A 29 -5.13 12.47 13.52
N GLU A 30 -4.93 11.34 14.20
CA GLU A 30 -4.04 10.27 13.77
C GLU A 30 -4.78 8.93 13.78
N MET A 31 -4.62 8.14 12.72
CA MET A 31 -5.10 6.77 12.61
C MET A 31 -3.93 5.80 12.43
N ARG A 32 -3.83 4.81 13.32
CA ARG A 32 -2.79 3.78 13.27
C ARG A 32 -3.37 2.48 12.77
N PHE A 33 -2.81 1.91 11.72
CA PHE A 33 -3.19 0.60 11.19
C PHE A 33 -2.09 -0.40 11.52
N THR A 34 -2.46 -1.52 12.13
CA THR A 34 -1.55 -2.60 12.53
C THR A 34 -2.20 -3.95 12.24
N ALA A 35 -1.43 -5.05 12.31
CA ALA A 35 -1.91 -6.41 12.11
C ALA A 35 -2.73 -6.57 10.80
N PRO A 36 -2.10 -6.39 9.63
CA PRO A 36 -2.79 -6.54 8.36
C PRO A 36 -3.35 -7.96 8.21
N ARG A 37 -4.60 -8.04 7.74
CA ARG A 37 -5.27 -9.29 7.40
C ARG A 37 -4.83 -9.81 6.04
N GLU A 38 -4.57 -8.91 5.11
CA GLU A 38 -3.99 -9.24 3.82
C GLU A 38 -3.21 -8.06 3.24
N PHE A 39 -2.35 -8.36 2.28
CA PHE A 39 -1.70 -7.37 1.43
C PHE A 39 -2.22 -7.47 0.00
N ILE A 40 -2.47 -6.32 -0.59
CA ILE A 40 -2.92 -6.15 -1.97
C ILE A 40 -1.82 -5.37 -2.70
N TYR A 41 -1.25 -6.01 -3.71
CA TYR A 41 -0.15 -5.47 -4.49
C TYR A 41 -0.45 -5.50 -5.98
N ALA A 42 0.08 -4.52 -6.71
CA ALA A 42 0.24 -4.53 -8.16
C ALA A 42 1.61 -3.91 -8.46
N ASP A 43 2.49 -4.64 -9.13
CA ASP A 43 3.79 -4.15 -9.60
C ASP A 43 3.72 -3.76 -11.09
N HIS A 44 2.66 -4.20 -11.79
CA HIS A 44 2.39 -3.90 -13.18
C HIS A 44 1.00 -3.31 -13.43
N VAL A 45 0.84 -2.60 -14.56
CA VAL A 45 -0.41 -1.92 -14.93
C VAL A 45 -1.57 -2.89 -15.06
N ASP A 46 -1.33 -4.02 -15.72
CA ASP A 46 -2.30 -5.06 -16.00
C ASP A 46 -2.78 -5.78 -14.74
N GLU A 47 -2.02 -5.68 -13.64
CA GLU A 47 -2.42 -6.20 -12.33
C GLU A 47 -3.33 -5.23 -11.57
N MET A 48 -3.35 -3.94 -11.94
CA MET A 48 -4.12 -2.92 -11.22
C MET A 48 -5.63 -3.21 -11.18
N PRO A 49 -6.31 -3.60 -12.26
CA PRO A 49 -7.74 -3.87 -12.20
C PRO A 49 -8.06 -4.95 -11.15
N ARG A 50 -7.24 -6.01 -11.10
CA ARG A 50 -7.39 -7.08 -10.11
C ARG A 50 -7.14 -6.59 -8.67
N ALA A 51 -6.15 -5.73 -8.47
CA ALA A 51 -5.85 -5.16 -7.16
C ALA A 51 -7.00 -4.24 -6.68
N LEU A 52 -7.53 -3.40 -7.57
CA LEU A 52 -8.66 -2.51 -7.27
C LEU A 52 -9.93 -3.30 -6.95
N ASP A 53 -10.24 -4.34 -7.72
CA ASP A 53 -11.36 -5.25 -7.44
C ASP A 53 -11.20 -5.96 -6.09
N ARG A 54 -9.97 -6.23 -5.66
CA ARG A 54 -9.71 -6.82 -4.34
C ARG A 54 -9.96 -5.78 -3.24
N MET A 55 -9.46 -4.56 -3.40
CA MET A 55 -9.70 -3.45 -2.47
C MET A 55 -11.20 -3.18 -2.30
N GLU A 56 -11.97 -3.23 -3.39
CA GLU A 56 -13.42 -3.05 -3.35
C GLU A 56 -14.12 -4.18 -2.61
N ARG A 57 -13.74 -5.43 -2.84
CA ARG A 57 -14.28 -6.59 -2.10
C ARG A 57 -14.00 -6.51 -0.60
N VAL A 58 -12.81 -6.07 -0.22
CA VAL A 58 -12.42 -5.86 1.18
C VAL A 58 -13.26 -4.74 1.81
N ARG A 59 -13.38 -3.60 1.12
CA ARG A 59 -14.17 -2.46 1.57
C ARG A 59 -15.64 -2.85 1.77
N THR A 60 -16.24 -3.54 0.78
CA THR A 60 -17.65 -3.98 0.84
C THR A 60 -17.89 -5.05 1.91
N ALA A 61 -16.85 -5.80 2.30
CA ALA A 61 -16.87 -6.69 3.46
C ALA A 61 -16.70 -5.96 4.81
N GLY A 62 -16.68 -4.62 4.83
CA GLY A 62 -16.58 -3.80 6.04
C GLY A 62 -15.15 -3.67 6.59
N GLN A 63 -14.14 -4.09 5.83
CA GLN A 63 -12.74 -3.95 6.23
C GLN A 63 -12.16 -2.62 5.73
N TRP A 64 -11.07 -2.20 6.37
CA TRP A 64 -10.35 -0.99 6.00
C TRP A 64 -9.20 -1.32 5.05
N CYS A 65 -9.03 -0.50 4.01
CA CYS A 65 -7.86 -0.52 3.14
C CYS A 65 -6.92 0.62 3.52
N ALA A 66 -5.70 0.30 3.94
CA ALA A 66 -4.69 1.27 4.36
C ALA A 66 -3.39 1.05 3.58
N GLY A 67 -2.92 2.06 2.85
CA GLY A 67 -1.73 1.96 2.00
C GLY A 67 -1.57 3.16 1.08
N TYR A 68 -0.83 2.96 -0.01
CA TYR A 68 -0.68 3.97 -1.06
C TYR A 68 -0.93 3.38 -2.45
N VAL A 69 -1.28 4.28 -3.36
CA VAL A 69 -1.40 4.05 -4.80
C VAL A 69 -0.63 5.18 -5.48
N SER A 70 0.38 4.86 -6.28
CA SER A 70 1.16 5.88 -6.99
C SER A 70 0.28 6.70 -7.94
N TYR A 71 0.45 8.02 -8.03
CA TYR A 71 -0.35 8.88 -8.92
C TYR A 71 -0.29 8.44 -10.40
N GLU A 72 0.87 7.93 -10.83
CA GLU A 72 1.12 7.46 -12.20
C GLU A 72 0.32 6.20 -12.58
N THR A 73 -0.41 5.61 -11.63
CA THR A 73 -1.34 4.50 -11.89
C THR A 73 -2.56 4.96 -12.69
N GLY A 74 -2.94 6.25 -12.64
CA GLY A 74 -4.11 6.75 -13.36
C GLY A 74 -4.07 6.45 -14.87
N CYS A 75 -2.87 6.33 -15.44
CA CYS A 75 -2.70 5.94 -16.82
C CYS A 75 -3.18 4.51 -17.12
N GLY A 76 -3.02 3.59 -16.17
CA GLY A 76 -3.43 2.19 -16.32
C GLY A 76 -4.94 1.94 -16.28
N LEU A 77 -5.73 2.97 -15.93
CA LEU A 77 -7.19 2.88 -15.87
C LEU A 77 -7.88 3.07 -17.23
N ASP A 78 -7.18 3.67 -18.21
CA ASP A 78 -7.66 3.78 -19.58
C ASP A 78 -6.89 2.79 -20.47
N PRO A 79 -7.55 1.77 -21.05
CA PRO A 79 -6.88 0.78 -21.91
C PRO A 79 -6.24 1.39 -23.17
N ARG A 80 -6.53 2.66 -23.51
CA ARG A 80 -5.95 3.39 -24.64
C ARG A 80 -4.62 4.08 -24.29
N ASN A 81 -4.22 4.08 -23.02
CA ASN A 81 -3.05 4.84 -22.57
C ASN A 81 -1.77 3.98 -22.56
N THR A 82 -1.00 4.08 -23.64
CA THR A 82 0.21 3.29 -23.87
C THR A 82 1.45 3.99 -23.32
N VAL A 83 1.55 4.15 -22.00
CA VAL A 83 2.71 4.76 -21.34
C VAL A 83 3.60 3.71 -20.64
N PRO A 84 4.94 3.78 -20.78
CA PRO A 84 5.85 2.74 -20.31
C PRO A 84 5.78 2.50 -18.80
N ALA A 85 5.78 1.23 -18.42
CA ALA A 85 5.40 0.68 -17.11
C ALA A 85 6.41 0.86 -15.96
N ARG A 86 7.28 1.87 -15.99
CA ARG A 86 8.48 1.85 -15.15
C ARG A 86 8.27 2.19 -13.66
N TRP A 87 7.11 2.72 -13.23
CA TRP A 87 6.86 3.08 -11.81
C TRP A 87 5.37 3.08 -11.43
N ARG A 88 4.73 1.90 -11.40
CA ARG A 88 3.33 1.77 -10.97
C ARG A 88 3.19 0.71 -9.91
N ASP A 89 3.09 1.17 -8.68
CA ASP A 89 2.89 0.29 -7.54
C ASP A 89 1.64 0.69 -6.75
N VAL A 90 0.83 -0.33 -6.48
CA VAL A 90 -0.20 -0.32 -5.45
C VAL A 90 0.34 -1.14 -4.29
N ARG A 91 0.42 -0.56 -3.11
CA ARG A 91 0.70 -1.32 -1.89
C ARG A 91 -0.29 -0.95 -0.81
N VAL A 92 -1.27 -1.81 -0.63
CA VAL A 92 -2.38 -1.63 0.31
C VAL A 92 -2.46 -2.84 1.23
N THR A 93 -2.82 -2.58 2.48
CA THR A 93 -3.15 -3.61 3.45
C THR A 93 -4.63 -3.56 3.78
N SER A 94 -5.24 -4.72 3.97
CA SER A 94 -6.54 -4.80 4.62
C SER A 94 -6.36 -4.91 6.13
N THR A 95 -7.14 -4.17 6.91
CA THR A 95 -7.20 -4.27 8.37
C THR A 95 -8.64 -4.28 8.86
N ALA A 96 -8.86 -4.66 10.13
CA ALA A 96 -10.18 -4.53 10.75
C ALA A 96 -10.58 -3.05 10.98
N GLY A 97 -9.61 -2.14 11.00
CA GLY A 97 -9.77 -0.73 11.31
C GLY A 97 -8.52 -0.17 11.99
N PRO A 98 -8.52 1.14 12.30
CA PRO A 98 -7.44 1.73 13.07
C PRO A 98 -7.39 1.13 14.48
N SER A 99 -6.19 0.79 14.94
CA SER A 99 -5.90 0.38 16.31
C SER A 99 -5.67 1.62 17.18
N ASN A 100 -6.53 1.86 18.16
CA ASN A 100 -6.23 2.80 19.24
C ASN A 100 -5.13 2.20 20.13
N SER A 101 -3.95 2.82 20.14
CA SER A 101 -2.91 2.60 21.13
C SER A 101 -2.30 3.94 21.46
#